data_AF-A0A1F6RY46-F1
#
_entry.id   AF-A0A1F6RY46-F1
#
_cell.length_a   1.000
_cell.length_b   1.000
_cell.length_c   1.000
_cell.angle_alpha   90.00
_cell.angle_beta   90.00
_cell.angle_gamma   90.00
#
_symmetry.space_group_name_H-M   'P 1'
#
loop_
_entity.id
_entity.type
_entity.pdbx_description
1 polymer ?
#
loop_
_entity_poly.entity_id
_entity_poly.type
_entity_poly.pdbx_seq_one_letter_code
_entity_poly.pdbx_strand_id
1 'polypeptide(L)' 'MSLIIIGFYFLIILIFLAFGAAIVFHLLRYKINRQVAGVMSLIYIVGAVLLLISNFILFQQVNWERIFSGLKL' A
#
# COMPACT_ATOMS: atom_id res chain seq x y z
N MET A 1 14.57 -11.96 11.16
CA MET A 1 13.34 -11.16 10.92
C MET A 1 12.15 -11.79 11.64
N SER A 2 11.50 -11.07 12.57
CA SER A 2 10.42 -11.62 13.41
C SER A 2 9.11 -11.79 12.63
N LEU A 3 8.41 -12.92 12.84
CA LEU A 3 7.08 -13.23 12.29
C LEU A 3 6.06 -12.11 12.58
N ILE A 4 6.18 -11.44 13.73
CA ILE A 4 5.30 -10.35 14.14
C ILE A 4 5.44 -9.15 13.21
N ILE A 5 6.67 -8.80 12.81
CA ILE A 5 6.96 -7.65 11.93
C ILE A 5 6.38 -7.90 10.53
N ILE A 6 6.58 -9.12 10.01
CA ILE A 6 6.04 -9.53 8.72
C ILE A 6 4.51 -9.53 8.75
N GLY A 7 3.91 -10.03 9.84
CA GLY A 7 2.45 -10.02 10.03
C GLY A 7 1.85 -8.61 10.06
N PHE A 8 2.46 -7.69 10.81
CA PHE A 8 2.03 -6.29 10.85
C PHE A 8 2.17 -5.60 9.50
N TYR A 9 3.28 -5.83 8.81
CA TYR A 9 3.51 -5.29 7.47
C TYR A 9 2.45 -5.78 6.47
N PHE A 10 2.14 -7.08 6.51
CA PHE A 10 1.10 -7.68 5.67
C PHE A 10 -0.29 -7.10 5.96
N LEU A 11 -0.63 -6.90 7.24
CA LEU A 11 -1.90 -6.27 7.63
C LEU A 11 -2.03 -4.84 7.06
N ILE A 12 -0.96 -4.04 7.12
CA ILE A 12 -0.94 -2.69 6.55
C ILE A 12 -1.17 -2.73 5.04
N ILE A 13 -0.54 -3.67 4.32
CA ILE A 13 -0.75 -3.86 2.88
C ILE A 13 -2.21 -4.21 2.59
N LEU A 14 -2.82 -5.12 3.35
CA LEU A 14 -4.23 -5.49 3.17
C LEU A 14 -5.17 -4.30 3.36
N ILE A 15 -4.93 -3.49 4.40
CA ILE A 15 -5.70 -2.26 4.65
C ILE A 15 -5.55 -1.30 3.47
N PHE A 16 -4.32 -1.08 3.00
CA PHE A 16 -4.06 -0.22 1.83
C PHE A 16 -4.80 -0.70 0.58
N LEU A 17 -4.78 -2.01 0.29
CA LEU A 17 -5.48 -2.60 -0.85
C LEU A 17 -7.01 -2.45 -0.72
N ALA A 18 -7.56 -2.65 0.49
CA ALA A 18 -9.00 -2.49 0.73
C ALA A 18 -9.47 -1.05 0.49
N PHE A 19 -8.72 -0.06 1.00
CA PHE A 19 -9.00 1.35 0.73
C PHE A 19 -8.85 1.69 -0.74
N GLY A 20 -7.81 1.19 -1.42
CA GLY A 20 -7.61 1.42 -2.84
C GLY A 20 -8.75 0.86 -3.69
N ALA A 21 -9.23 -0.34 -3.38
CA ALA A 21 -10.38 -0.94 -4.04
C ALA A 21 -11.66 -0.11 -3.82
N ALA A 22 -11.89 0.38 -2.60
CA ALA A 22 -13.03 1.25 -2.29
C ALA A 22 -12.98 2.57 -3.07
N ILE A 23 -11.79 3.20 -3.16
CA ILE A 23 -11.57 4.43 -3.92
C ILE A 23 -11.84 4.19 -5.41
N VAL A 24 -11.27 3.14 -6.01
CA VAL A 24 -11.49 2.81 -7.42
C VAL A 24 -12.96 2.50 -7.70
N PHE A 25 -13.63 1.77 -6.82
CA PHE A 25 -15.05 1.47 -6.94
C PHE A 25 -15.91 2.73 -6.85
N HIS A 26 -15.67 3.58 -5.86
CA HIS A 26 -16.40 4.84 -5.70
C HIS A 26 -16.19 5.74 -6.92
N LEU A 27 -14.95 5.83 -7.37
CA LEU A 27 -14.59 6.48 -8.61
C LEU A 27 -15.43 5.88 -9.75
N LEU A 28 -15.28 4.63 -10.14
CA LEU A 28 -15.95 4.11 -11.35
C LEU A 28 -17.49 4.14 -11.28
N ARG A 29 -18.09 4.03 -10.09
CA ARG A 29 -19.55 3.92 -9.93
C ARG A 29 -20.28 5.26 -9.89
N TYR A 30 -19.70 6.32 -9.34
CA TYR A 30 -20.42 7.56 -9.04
C TYR A 30 -20.08 8.75 -9.95
N LYS A 31 -19.42 8.56 -11.12
CA LYS A 31 -19.05 9.70 -11.99
C LYS A 31 -20.05 9.97 -13.11
N ILE A 32 -20.22 11.26 -13.36
CA ILE A 32 -20.94 11.82 -14.51
C ILE A 32 -20.15 11.59 -15.82
N ASN A 33 -18.82 11.64 -15.78
CA ASN A 33 -17.95 11.41 -16.96
C ASN A 33 -17.11 10.13 -16.81
N ARG A 34 -17.47 9.09 -17.58
CA ARG A 34 -16.81 7.76 -17.55
C ARG A 34 -15.39 7.75 -18.11
N GLN A 35 -15.03 8.65 -19.03
CA GLN A 35 -13.68 8.68 -19.62
C GLN A 35 -12.66 9.22 -18.62
N VAL A 36 -12.94 10.40 -18.05
CA VAL A 36 -12.14 10.97 -16.95
C VAL A 36 -12.10 9.99 -15.78
N ALA A 37 -13.19 9.24 -15.58
CA ALA A 37 -13.26 8.24 -14.54
C ALA A 37 -12.18 7.17 -14.67
N GLY A 38 -12.10 6.56 -15.86
CA GLY A 38 -11.17 5.49 -16.17
C GLY A 38 -9.72 5.95 -16.12
N VAL A 39 -9.40 7.12 -16.68
CA VAL A 39 -8.04 7.67 -16.65
C VAL A 39 -7.56 7.90 -15.23
N MET A 40 -8.38 8.52 -14.38
CA MET A 40 -8.02 8.75 -12.96
C MET A 40 -7.88 7.44 -12.18
N SER A 41 -8.73 6.45 -12.44
CA SER A 41 -8.59 5.13 -11.84
C SER A 41 -7.32 4.41 -12.27
N LEU A 42 -6.92 4.55 -13.55
CA LEU A 42 -5.69 3.96 -14.08
C LEU A 42 -4.45 4.62 -13.45
N ILE A 43 -4.41 5.96 -13.38
CA ILE A 43 -3.34 6.70 -12.70
C ILE A 43 -3.22 6.27 -11.24
N TYR A 44 -4.36 6.14 -10.55
CA TYR A 44 -4.39 5.70 -9.16
C TYR A 44 -3.81 4.28 -9.00
N ILE A 45 -4.25 3.32 -9.84
CA ILE A 45 -3.77 1.93 -9.79
C ILE A 45 -2.26 1.86 -10.06
N VAL A 46 -1.79 2.52 -11.11
CA VAL A 46 -0.36 2.54 -11.46
C VAL A 46 0.46 3.16 -10.33
N GLY A 47 0.02 4.30 -9.81
CA GLY A 47 0.68 4.96 -8.67
C GLY A 47 0.69 4.09 -7.41
N ALA A 48 -0.42 3.43 -7.09
CA ALA A 48 -0.53 2.54 -5.94
C ALA A 48 0.39 1.32 -6.07
N VAL A 49 0.51 0.73 -7.25
CA VAL A 49 1.42 -0.40 -7.52
C VAL A 49 2.87 0.04 -7.38
N LEU A 50 3.27 1.18 -7.97
CA LEU A 50 4.62 1.71 -7.83
C LEU A 50 4.96 2.01 -6.37
N LEU A 51 4.01 2.55 -5.61
CA LEU A 51 4.17 2.83 -4.18
C LEU A 51 4.37 1.53 -3.39
N LEU A 52 3.58 0.49 -3.66
CA LEU A 52 3.71 -0.82 -3.02
C LEU A 52 5.07 -1.46 -3.31
N ILE A 53 5.52 -1.44 -4.57
CA ILE A 53 6.84 -1.97 -4.96
C ILE A 53 7.95 -1.21 -4.23
N SER A 54 7.90 0.12 -4.25
CA SER A 54 8.90 0.97 -3.61
C SER A 54 8.94 0.73 -2.09
N ASN A 55 7.75 0.61 -1.48
CA ASN A 55 7.62 0.33 -0.06
C ASN A 55 8.17 -1.06 0.31
N PHE A 56 7.91 -2.09 -0.50
CA PHE A 56 8.45 -3.43 -0.31
C PHE A 56 9.98 -3.44 -0.39
N ILE A 57 10.57 -2.75 -1.37
CA ILE A 57 12.03 -2.63 -1.51
C ILE A 57 12.62 -1.95 -0.28
N LEU A 58 12.05 -0.82 0.15
CA LEU A 58 12.50 -0.12 1.36
C LEU A 58 12.39 -1.01 2.60
N PHE A 59 11.30 -1.75 2.74
CA PHE A 59 11.09 -2.68 3.85
C PHE A 59 12.19 -3.75 3.92
N GLN A 60 12.65 -4.28 2.80
CA GLN A 60 13.76 -5.26 2.76
C GLN A 60 15.13 -4.63 3.11
N GLN A 61 15.31 -3.34 2.81
CA GLN A 61 16.58 -2.64 3.06
C GLN A 61 16.76 -2.16 4.50
N VAL A 62 15.68 -2.11 5.28
CA VAL A 62 15.73 -1.68 6.68
C VAL A 62 16.33 -2.77 7.56
N ASN A 63 17.34 -2.42 8.36
CA ASN A 63 17.89 -3.30 9.39
C ASN A 63 16.96 -3.31 10.62
N TRP A 64 15.89 -4.11 10.51
CA TRP A 64 14.87 -4.26 11.55
C TRP A 64 15.44 -4.72 12.89
N GLU A 65 16.45 -5.57 12.87
CA GLU A 65 17.07 -6.11 14.10
C GLU A 65 17.70 -4.99 14.92
N ARG A 66 18.40 -4.05 14.27
CA ARG A 66 18.96 -2.87 14.93
C ARG A 66 17.88 -1.92 15.49
N ILE A 67 16.80 -1.71 14.74
CA ILE A 67 15.70 -0.81 15.17
C ILE A 67 15.03 -1.36 16.43
N PHE A 68 14.75 -2.66 16.48
CA PHE A 68 14.10 -3.28 17.63
C PHE A 68 15.07 -3.58 18.79
N SER A 69 16.36 -3.83 18.52
CA SER A 69 17.35 -3.99 19.59
C SER A 69 17.67 -2.67 20.30
N GLY A 70 17.62 -1.53 19.60
CA GLY A 70 17.73 -0.20 20.21
C GLY A 70 16.50 0.21 21.01
N LEU A 71 15.41 -0.56 20.92
CA LEU A 71 14.19 -0.39 21.69
C LEU A 71 14.15 -1.24 22.96
N LYS A 72 15.17 -2.09 23.20
CA LYS A 72 15.40 -2.70 24.50
C LYS A 72 15.92 -1.61 25.45
N LEU A 73 14.99 -0.98 26.16
CA LEU A 73 15.23 -0.27 27.40
C LEU A 73 15.71 -1.27 28.47
#